data_AF-A0A0C2MHD6-F1
#
_entry.id   AF-A0A0C2MHD6-F1
#
_cell.length_a   1.000
_cell.length_b   1.000
_cell.length_c   1.000
_cell.angle_alpha   90.00
_cell.angle_beta   90.00
_cell.angle_gamma   90.00
#
_symmetry.space_group_name_H-M   'P 1'
#
loop_
_entity.id
_entity.type
_entity.pdbx_description
1 polymer ?
#
loop_
_entity_poly.entity_id
_entity_poly.type
_entity_poly.pdbx_seq_one_letter_code
_entity_poly.pdbx_strand_id
1 'polypeptide(L)'
;MSKNICACFSITKSGVLYFEISHHPYKKDTFKDYIVNLMNYLENNSVGPCVFIMYNFAFHKLDVIKQEVHTRGYQIEYLPPYSPFLNFIENMLSKWKNCQKI
;
A
#
# COMPACT_ATOMS: atom_id res chain seq x y z
N MET A 1 -28.34 2.05 -3.02
CA MET A 1 -27.38 2.46 -1.98
C MET A 1 -25.97 2.18 -2.46
N SER A 2 -25.12 3.19 -2.56
CA SER A 2 -23.71 3.01 -2.91
C SER A 2 -23.03 2.20 -1.80
N LYS A 3 -22.50 1.01 -2.12
CA LYS A 3 -21.63 0.26 -1.22
C LYS A 3 -20.23 0.85 -1.37
N ASN A 4 -19.71 1.51 -0.33
CA ASN A 4 -18.33 1.99 -0.34
C ASN A 4 -17.37 0.80 -0.45
N ILE A 5 -16.47 0.84 -1.41
CA ILE A 5 -15.40 -0.14 -1.59
C ILE A 5 -14.09 0.52 -1.17
N CYS A 6 -13.33 -0.16 -0.33
CA CYS A 6 -11.97 0.22 0.03
C CYS A 6 -10.99 -0.64 -0.76
N ALA A 7 -9.88 -0.06 -1.21
CA ALA A 7 -8.85 -0.81 -1.90
C ALA A 7 -7.47 -0.31 -1.49
N CYS A 8 -6.53 -1.23 -1.31
CA CYS A 8 -5.14 -0.95 -0.99
C CYS A 8 -4.25 -1.42 -2.14
N PHE A 9 -3.34 -0.55 -2.58
CA PHE A 9 -2.51 -0.78 -3.77
C PHE A 9 -1.03 -0.66 -3.42
N SER A 10 -0.25 -1.58 -3.98
CA SER A 10 1.20 -1.54 -4.04
C SER A 10 1.59 -1.43 -5.51
N ILE A 11 2.31 -0.36 -5.84
CA ILE A 11 2.57 0.06 -7.21
C ILE A 11 4.07 0.30 -7.36
N THR A 12 4.61 -0.10 -8.50
CA THR A 12 5.99 0.16 -8.91
C THR A 12 6.00 1.06 -10.14
N LYS A 13 7.19 1.42 -10.64
CA LYS A 13 7.33 2.15 -11.91
C LYS A 13 6.73 1.40 -13.10
N SER A 14 6.60 0.08 -13.01
CA SER A 14 6.03 -0.78 -14.07
C SER A 14 4.51 -0.94 -13.98
N GLY A 15 3.86 -0.39 -12.94
CA GLY A 15 2.42 -0.49 -12.73
C GLY A 15 2.05 -1.13 -11.39
N VAL A 16 0.78 -1.55 -11.28
CA VAL A 16 0.25 -2.22 -10.08
C VAL A 16 0.93 -3.57 -9.90
N LEU A 17 1.54 -3.76 -8.74
CA LEU A 17 2.21 -5.02 -8.37
C LEU A 17 1.27 -5.93 -7.60
N TYR A 18 0.56 -5.36 -6.61
CA TYR A 18 -0.33 -6.11 -5.74
C TYR A 18 -1.45 -5.19 -5.25
N PHE A 19 -2.66 -5.71 -5.14
CA PHE A 19 -3.78 -4.97 -4.56
C PHE A 19 -4.77 -5.91 -3.89
N GLU A 20 -5.49 -5.35 -2.92
CA GLU A 20 -6.60 -6.01 -2.26
C GLU A 20 -7.81 -5.09 -2.25
N ILE A 21 -9.00 -5.70 -2.39
CA ILE A 21 -10.28 -5.01 -2.30
C ILE A 21 -10.98 -5.46 -1.02
N SER A 22 -11.46 -4.50 -0.24
CA SER A 22 -12.19 -4.72 0.99
C SER A 22 -13.53 -4.00 0.96
N HIS A 23 -14.57 -4.68 1.45
CA HIS A 23 -15.87 -4.06 1.72
C HIS A 23 -15.91 -3.31 3.06
N HIS A 24 -14.78 -3.30 3.79
CA HIS A 24 -14.63 -2.62 5.07
C HIS A 24 -13.45 -1.64 5.04
N PRO A 25 -13.51 -0.53 5.78
CA PRO A 25 -12.39 0.39 5.88
C PRO A 25 -11.13 -0.30 6.41
N TYR A 26 -9.97 0.05 5.82
CA TYR A 26 -8.69 -0.39 6.35
C TYR A 26 -8.46 0.21 7.74
N LYS A 27 -8.27 -0.69 8.71
CA LYS A 27 -7.82 -0.41 10.08
C LYS A 27 -6.41 -0.98 10.25
N LYS A 28 -5.85 -0.78 11.45
CA LYS A 28 -4.50 -1.25 11.83
C LYS A 28 -4.27 -2.73 11.47
N ASP A 29 -5.18 -3.61 11.90
CA ASP A 29 -5.02 -5.06 11.71
C ASP A 29 -5.14 -5.46 10.23
N THR A 30 -6.17 -5.00 9.54
CA THR A 30 -6.34 -5.27 8.10
C THR A 30 -5.20 -4.71 7.25
N PHE A 31 -4.56 -3.62 7.68
CA PHE A 31 -3.40 -3.07 6.99
C PHE A 31 -2.14 -3.91 7.28
N LYS A 32 -1.98 -4.40 8.50
CA LYS A 32 -0.92 -5.36 8.82
C LYS A 32 -1.06 -6.62 7.97
N ASP A 33 -2.26 -7.18 7.86
CA ASP A 33 -2.54 -8.36 7.04
C ASP A 33 -2.19 -8.11 5.57
N TYR A 34 -2.57 -6.95 5.03
CA TYR A 34 -2.19 -6.53 3.69
C TYR A 34 -0.66 -6.53 3.48
N ILE A 35 0.11 -5.97 4.41
CA ILE A 35 1.57 -5.92 4.31
C ILE A 35 2.18 -7.33 4.35
N VAL A 36 1.66 -8.21 5.22
CA VAL A 36 2.10 -9.62 5.28
C VAL A 36 1.79 -10.33 3.96
N ASN A 37 0.60 -10.17 3.41
CA ASN A 37 0.20 -10.76 2.14
C ASN A 37 1.05 -10.24 0.98
N LEU A 38 1.36 -8.94 0.97
CA LEU A 38 2.26 -8.34 0.00
C LEU A 38 3.65 -8.98 0.07
N MET A 39 4.25 -9.11 1.25
CA MET A 39 5.58 -9.72 1.39
C MET A 39 5.58 -11.19 0.95
N ASN A 40 4.56 -11.96 1.34
CA ASN A 40 4.38 -13.33 0.85
C ASN A 40 4.30 -13.38 -0.69
N TYR A 41 3.58 -12.44 -1.31
CA TYR A 41 3.51 -12.33 -2.76
C TYR A 41 4.88 -12.03 -3.38
N LEU A 42 5.66 -11.11 -2.81
CA LEU A 42 7.00 -10.76 -3.30
C LEU A 42 7.95 -11.95 -3.24
N GLU A 43 7.98 -12.64 -2.10
CA GLU A 43 8.80 -13.83 -1.87
C GLU A 43 8.46 -14.95 -2.87
N ASN A 44 7.16 -15.24 -3.04
CA ASN A 44 6.69 -16.28 -3.96
C ASN A 44 6.98 -15.97 -5.44
N ASN A 45 7.10 -14.69 -5.80
CA ASN A 45 7.39 -14.26 -7.17
C ASN A 45 8.87 -13.89 -7.38
N SER A 46 9.74 -14.20 -6.41
CA SER A 46 11.18 -13.87 -6.47
C SER A 46 11.46 -12.39 -6.77
N VAL A 47 10.58 -11.51 -6.28
CA VAL A 47 10.80 -10.07 -6.37
C VAL A 47 11.87 -9.71 -5.34
N GLY A 48 12.99 -9.17 -5.82
CA GLY A 48 14.14 -8.84 -4.99
C GLY A 48 13.82 -7.86 -3.85
N PRO A 49 14.79 -7.65 -2.92
CA PRO A 49 14.62 -6.74 -1.81
C PRO A 49 14.23 -5.35 -2.32
N CYS A 50 13.17 -4.79 -1.75
CA CYS A 50 12.62 -3.52 -2.16
C CYS A 50 12.32 -2.63 -0.95
N VAL A 51 12.09 -1.35 -1.25
CA VAL A 51 11.76 -0.33 -0.26
C VAL A 51 10.28 -0.03 -0.37
N PHE A 52 9.54 -0.20 0.73
CA PHE A 52 8.15 0.20 0.82
C PHE A 52 8.07 1.69 1.11
N ILE A 53 7.60 2.46 0.14
CA ILE A 53 7.35 3.89 0.28
C ILE A 53 5.89 4.08 0.67
N MET A 54 5.64 4.56 1.89
CA MET A 54 4.30 4.74 2.44
C MET A 54 4.03 6.20 2.82
N TYR A 55 2.76 6.57 2.89
CA TYR A 55 2.40 7.84 3.53
C TYR A 55 2.78 7.86 4.99
N ASN A 56 3.13 9.04 5.48
CA ASN A 56 3.36 9.33 6.89
C ASN A 56 2.04 9.46 7.69
N PHE A 57 1.23 8.40 7.70
CA PHE A 57 0.08 8.28 8.59
C PHE A 57 0.45 7.45 9.82
N ALA A 58 -0.11 7.82 10.98
CA ALA A 58 0.19 7.16 12.25
C ALA A 58 -0.03 5.64 12.23
N PHE A 59 -1.08 5.16 11.54
CA PHE A 59 -1.36 3.73 11.44
C PHE A 59 -0.47 2.97 10.45
N HIS A 60 0.31 3.64 9.59
CA HIS A 60 1.36 3.00 8.78
C HIS A 60 2.68 2.86 9.56
N LYS A 61 2.79 3.49 10.73
CA LYS A 61 4.00 3.58 11.54
C LYS A 61 4.01 2.63 12.75
N LEU A 62 3.11 1.66 12.77
CA LEU A 62 3.02 0.68 13.86
C LEU A 62 4.31 -0.13 13.96
N ASP A 63 4.86 -0.26 15.16
CA ASP A 63 6.13 -0.95 15.37
C ASP A 63 6.08 -2.41 14.94
N VAL A 64 4.93 -3.07 15.13
CA VAL A 64 4.71 -4.45 14.65
C VAL A 64 4.88 -4.58 13.13
N ILE A 65 4.48 -3.57 12.35
CA ILE A 65 4.65 -3.58 10.89
C ILE A 65 6.12 -3.37 10.54
N LYS A 66 6.78 -2.40 11.19
CA LYS A 66 8.21 -2.14 10.96
C LYS A 66 9.07 -3.35 11.28
N GLN A 67 8.83 -3.98 12.44
CA GLN A 67 9.55 -5.17 12.88
C GLN A 67 9.38 -6.31 11.88
N GLU A 68 8.15 -6.58 11.44
CA GLU A 68 7.89 -7.64 10.45
C GLU A 68 8.63 -7.38 9.14
N VAL A 69 8.51 -6.17 8.59
CA VAL A 69 9.14 -5.79 7.31
C VAL A 69 10.67 -5.88 7.40
N HIS A 70 11.28 -5.39 8.48
CA HIS A 70 12.73 -5.46 8.67
C HIS A 70 13.24 -6.89 8.92
N THR A 71 12.47 -7.72 9.64
CA THR A 71 12.84 -9.12 9.89
C THR A 71 12.93 -9.93 8.60
N ARG A 72 12.10 -9.57 7.61
CA ARG A 72 12.12 -10.17 6.27
C ARG A 72 13.11 -9.52 5.29
N GLY A 73 13.93 -8.59 5.77
CA GLY A 73 14.99 -7.94 4.97
C GLY A 73 14.52 -6.79 4.08
N TYR A 74 13.27 -6.34 4.22
CA TYR A 74 12.75 -5.17 3.51
C TYR A 74 13.01 -3.87 4.29
N GLN A 75 12.84 -2.74 3.60
CA GLN A 75 12.98 -1.40 4.18
C GLN A 75 11.68 -0.63 4.05
N ILE A 76 11.45 0.31 4.97
CA ILE A 76 10.31 1.23 4.93
C ILE A 76 10.82 2.66 4.90
N GLU A 77 10.32 3.43 3.94
CA GLU A 77 10.49 4.88 3.89
C GLU A 77 9.13 5.57 3.92
N TYR A 78 9.06 6.72 4.60
CA TYR A 78 7.83 7.48 4.71
C TYR A 78 7.94 8.79 3.95
N LEU A 79 6.90 9.11 3.17
CA LEU A 79 6.81 10.40 2.49
C LEU A 79 6.79 11.55 3.51
N PRO A 80 7.35 12.73 3.16
CA PRO A 80 7.22 13.91 4.00
C PRO A 80 5.73 14.23 4.25
N PRO A 81 5.38 14.81 5.41
CA PRO A 81 4.03 15.27 5.68
C PRO A 81 3.49 16.16 4.55
N TYR A 82 2.19 16.05 4.24
CA TYR A 82 1.49 16.92 3.28
C TYR A 82 2.14 16.99 1.88
N SER A 83 2.71 15.87 1.40
CA SER A 83 3.32 15.78 0.07
C SER A 83 2.53 14.89 -0.91
N PRO A 84 1.26 15.20 -1.20
CA PRO A 84 0.40 14.40 -2.09
C PRO A 84 1.00 14.22 -3.50
N PHE A 85 1.65 15.27 -4.01
CA PHE A 85 2.32 15.28 -5.33
C PHE A 85 3.46 14.25 -5.46
N LEU A 86 4.02 13.78 -4.35
CA LEU A 86 5.08 12.76 -4.34
C LEU A 86 4.53 11.34 -4.37
N ASN A 87 3.23 11.14 -4.14
CA ASN A 87 2.68 9.81 -4.23
C ASN A 87 2.23 9.49 -5.66
N PHE A 88 3.02 8.68 -6.36
CA PHE A 88 2.65 8.13 -7.67
C PHE A 88 1.26 7.47 -7.68
N ILE A 89 0.84 6.89 -6.55
CA ILE A 89 -0.47 6.25 -6.40
C ILE A 89 -1.60 7.28 -6.51
N GLU A 90 -1.43 8.49 -5.98
CA GLU A 90 -2.48 9.53 -6.05
C GLU A 90 -2.77 9.94 -7.49
N ASN A 91 -1.74 10.08 -8.31
CA ASN A 91 -1.90 10.37 -9.74
C ASN A 91 -2.55 9.20 -10.50
N MET A 92 -2.28 7.95 -10.11
CA MET A 92 -2.95 6.79 -10.70
C MET A 92 -4.43 6.75 -10.28
N LEU A 93 -4.72 6.96 -9.01
CA LEU A 93 -6.07 6.94 -8.47
C LEU A 93 -6.93 8.10 -8.98
N SER A 94 -6.34 9.29 -9.20
CA SER A 94 -7.05 10.43 -9.79
C SER A 94 -7.50 10.12 -11.22
N LYS A 95 -6.64 9.50 -12.02
CA LYS A 95 -6.99 9.00 -13.37
C LYS A 95 -8.08 7.92 -13.30
N TRP A 96 -7.98 6.97 -12.36
CA TRP A 96 -9.00 5.93 -12.22
C TRP A 96 -10.37 6.51 -11.84
N LYS A 97 -10.43 7.44 -10.89
CA LYS A 97 -11.69 8.14 -10.55
C LYS A 97 -12.31 8.82 -11.78
N ASN A 98 -11.48 9.40 -12.65
CA ASN A 98 -11.94 10.03 -13.88
C ASN A 98 -12.36 9.01 -14.97
N CYS A 99 -11.84 7.78 -14.93
CA CYS A 99 -12.29 6.67 -15.78
C CYS A 99 -13.58 6.01 -15.26
N GLN A 100 -13.92 6.15 -13.97
CA GLN A 100 -15.22 5.76 -13.41
C GLN A 100 -16.31 6.79 -13.74
N LYS A 101 -16.37 7.28 -15.00
CA LYS A 101 -17.58 7.93 -15.51
C LYS A 101 -18.71 6.89 -15.51
N ILE A 102 -19.40 6.80 -14.38
CA ILE A 102 -20.75 6.27 -14.24
C ILE A 102 -21.69 7.42 -14.55
#